data_AF-M1AQK8-F1
#
_entry.id   AF-M1AQK8-F1
#
_cell.length_a   1.000
_cell.length_b   1.000
_cell.length_c   1.000
_cell.angle_alpha   90.00
_cell.angle_beta   90.00
_cell.angle_gamma   90.00
#
_symmetry.space_group_name_H-M   'P 1'
#
loop_
_entity.id
_entity.type
_entity.pdbx_description
1 polymer ?
#
loop_
_entity_poly.entity_id
_entity_poly.type
_entity_poly.pdbx_seq_one_letter_code
_entity_poly.pdbx_strand_id
1 'polypeptide(L)'
;MDGKTLIFPFLAIVLFITQTPTAAKESSRPAAYTNFIKTKCNITTNPSLCVKTLMPYASTVKTNPRILCKEALKVAIKGARSASLIFWNLKKQDGISQYEAGAIRDCVEAVKTAVHELKQTVNTIGHLSGAEDKESQLHNAISYASSALTNAETCIDGFSESEEKVNPDVKKVIDKSITVIKTLASNALSLISDL
;
A
#
# COMPACT_ATOMS: atom_id res chain seq x y z
N MET A 1 48.61 49.39 -22.37
CA MET A 1 49.74 49.32 -23.33
C MET A 1 50.64 48.21 -22.83
N ASP A 2 50.84 47.05 -23.45
CA ASP A 2 50.41 46.40 -24.70
C ASP A 2 50.63 44.90 -24.42
N GLY A 3 49.75 43.97 -24.79
CA GLY A 3 49.44 43.65 -26.17
C GLY A 3 50.54 42.78 -26.78
N LYS A 4 50.44 41.45 -26.65
CA LYS A 4 50.93 40.48 -27.64
C LYS A 4 50.38 39.07 -27.41
N THR A 5 49.25 38.86 -28.06
CA THR A 5 48.73 37.64 -28.66
C THR A 5 49.81 36.61 -29.05
N LEU A 6 49.68 35.38 -28.56
CA LEU A 6 50.23 34.19 -29.20
C LEU A 6 49.07 33.23 -29.49
N ILE A 7 48.64 33.23 -30.75
CA ILE A 7 47.67 32.29 -31.31
C ILE A 7 48.40 30.97 -31.51
N PHE A 8 47.98 29.93 -30.78
CA PHE A 8 48.25 28.54 -31.13
C PHE A 8 46.98 27.91 -31.71
N PRO A 9 47.01 27.34 -32.92
CA PRO A 9 45.84 26.75 -33.54
C PRO A 9 45.64 25.35 -32.95
N PHE A 10 44.80 25.22 -31.93
CA PHE A 10 44.37 23.89 -31.49
C PHE A 10 43.17 23.45 -32.31
N LEU A 11 43.49 22.55 -33.22
CA LEU A 11 42.63 21.68 -34.02
C LEU A 11 41.27 21.40 -33.38
N ALA A 12 40.22 21.64 -34.17
CA ALA A 12 38.86 21.23 -33.89
C ALA A 12 38.76 19.70 -33.81
N ILE A 13 38.31 19.18 -32.67
CA ILE A 13 37.53 17.94 -32.58
C ILE A 13 36.46 18.15 -31.51
N VAL A 14 35.33 18.73 -31.90
CA VAL A 14 34.09 18.64 -31.11
C VAL A 14 33.39 17.37 -31.57
N LEU A 15 33.63 16.27 -30.86
CA LEU A 15 32.78 15.09 -30.96
C LEU A 15 31.43 15.45 -30.33
N PHE A 16 30.48 15.86 -31.18
CA PHE A 16 29.07 15.82 -30.84
C PHE A 16 28.70 14.35 -30.63
N ILE A 17 28.79 13.87 -29.39
CA ILE A 17 28.08 12.67 -28.99
C ILE A 17 26.60 13.09 -28.95
N THR A 18 25.92 12.99 -30.09
CA THR A 18 24.47 12.94 -30.11
C THR A 18 24.08 11.65 -29.42
N GLN A 19 23.94 11.69 -28.10
CA GLN A 19 23.20 10.68 -27.37
C GLN A 19 21.75 10.84 -27.84
N THR A 20 21.37 10.06 -28.84
CA THR A 20 19.95 9.80 -29.08
C THR A 20 19.40 9.30 -27.76
N PRO A 21 18.35 9.91 -27.20
CA PRO A 21 17.66 9.29 -26.08
C PRO A 21 17.12 7.98 -26.64
N THR A 22 17.75 6.86 -26.30
CA THR A 22 17.09 5.57 -26.34
C THR A 22 15.89 5.74 -25.42
N ALA A 23 14.74 6.03 -26.01
CA ALA A 23 13.47 5.94 -25.33
C ALA A 23 13.48 4.58 -24.64
N ALA A 24 13.57 4.59 -23.31
CA ALA A 24 13.24 3.41 -22.54
C ALA A 24 11.88 2.98 -23.07
N LYS A 25 11.82 1.79 -23.65
CA LYS A 25 10.60 1.23 -24.21
C LYS A 25 9.66 1.08 -23.01
N GLU A 26 8.85 2.09 -22.73
CA GLU A 26 7.68 1.92 -21.90
C GLU A 26 6.90 0.82 -22.59
N SER A 27 7.00 -0.39 -22.04
CA SER A 27 6.13 -1.48 -22.42
C SER A 27 4.71 -0.98 -22.17
N SER A 28 4.07 -0.44 -23.20
CA SER A 28 2.70 0.06 -23.11
C SER A 28 1.86 -1.11 -22.62
N ARG A 29 1.40 -1.04 -21.37
CA ARG A 29 0.55 -2.07 -20.78
C ARG A 29 -0.68 -2.21 -21.67
N PRO A 30 -1.14 -3.43 -22.00
CA PRO A 30 -2.35 -3.60 -22.79
C PRO A 30 -3.50 -2.81 -22.18
N ALA A 31 -4.17 -1.98 -22.98
CA ALA A 31 -5.25 -1.10 -22.51
C ALA A 31 -6.36 -1.88 -21.77
N ALA A 32 -6.61 -3.12 -22.19
CA ALA A 32 -7.53 -4.04 -21.54
C ALA A 32 -7.18 -4.27 -20.05
N TYR A 33 -5.90 -4.41 -19.69
CA TYR A 33 -5.48 -4.70 -18.32
C TYR A 33 -5.67 -3.47 -17.43
N THR A 34 -5.31 -2.29 -17.93
CA THR A 34 -5.50 -1.04 -17.20
C THR A 34 -6.99 -0.69 -17.07
N ASN A 35 -7.80 -0.97 -18.09
CA ASN A 35 -9.24 -0.74 -18.05
C ASN A 35 -9.94 -1.69 -17.09
N PHE A 36 -9.55 -2.96 -17.06
CA PHE A 36 -10.05 -3.93 -16.10
C PHE A 36 -9.86 -3.46 -14.65
N ILE A 37 -8.66 -2.98 -14.30
CA ILE A 37 -8.40 -2.42 -12.97
C ILE A 37 -9.27 -1.20 -12.69
N LYS A 38 -9.37 -0.24 -13.62
CA LYS A 38 -10.21 0.95 -13.45
C LYS A 38 -11.67 0.58 -13.19
N THR A 39 -12.22 -0.33 -14.01
CA THR A 39 -13.60 -0.80 -13.86
C THR A 39 -13.83 -1.47 -12.51
N LYS A 40 -12.97 -2.40 -12.11
CA LYS A 40 -13.10 -3.08 -10.81
C LYS A 40 -12.88 -2.16 -9.62
N CYS A 41 -12.05 -1.12 -9.75
CA CYS A 41 -11.86 -0.15 -8.68
C CYS A 41 -13.07 0.78 -8.48
N ASN A 42 -13.97 0.94 -9.46
CA ASN A 42 -15.14 1.82 -9.34
C ASN A 42 -16.13 1.38 -8.25
N ILE A 43 -16.18 0.08 -7.92
CA ILE A 43 -17.06 -0.45 -6.87
C ILE A 43 -16.45 -0.34 -5.46
N THR A 44 -15.20 0.12 -5.34
CA THR A 44 -14.49 0.19 -4.06
C THR A 44 -14.83 1.47 -3.31
N THR A 45 -14.65 1.47 -1.98
CA THR A 45 -14.91 2.62 -1.12
C THR A 45 -13.97 3.80 -1.40
N ASN A 46 -12.79 3.55 -1.98
CA ASN A 46 -11.89 4.59 -2.48
C ASN A 46 -11.30 4.21 -3.86
N PRO A 47 -12.01 4.54 -4.96
CA PRO A 47 -11.61 4.17 -6.31
C PRO A 47 -10.25 4.76 -6.73
N SER A 48 -9.96 5.99 -6.34
CA SER A 48 -8.69 6.66 -6.67
C SER A 48 -7.49 5.94 -6.05
N LEU A 49 -7.58 5.60 -4.76
CA LEU A 49 -6.51 4.85 -4.09
C LEU A 49 -6.40 3.43 -4.63
N CYS A 50 -7.52 2.76 -4.91
CA CYS A 50 -7.54 1.44 -5.54
C CYS A 50 -6.77 1.45 -6.86
N VAL A 51 -7.12 2.37 -7.78
CA VAL A 51 -6.44 2.49 -9.07
C VAL A 51 -4.96 2.81 -8.88
N LYS A 52 -4.63 3.81 -8.05
CA LYS A 52 -3.23 4.23 -7.81
C LYS A 52 -2.36 3.07 -7.33
N THR A 53 -2.88 2.25 -6.43
CA THR A 53 -2.12 1.17 -5.80
C THR A 53 -2.08 -0.12 -6.62
N LEU A 54 -3.08 -0.39 -7.45
CA LEU A 54 -3.18 -1.60 -8.25
C LEU A 54 -2.66 -1.45 -9.68
N MET A 55 -2.64 -0.24 -10.24
CA MET A 55 -2.14 0.02 -11.59
C MET A 55 -0.73 -0.54 -11.84
N PRO A 56 0.24 -0.47 -10.91
CA PRO A 56 1.56 -1.10 -11.07
C PRO A 56 1.51 -2.62 -11.33
N TYR A 57 0.44 -3.29 -10.89
CA TYR A 57 0.26 -4.75 -11.02
C TYR A 57 -0.55 -5.16 -12.25
N ALA A 58 -0.92 -4.23 -13.15
CA ALA A 58 -1.78 -4.52 -14.30
C ALA A 58 -1.31 -5.69 -15.17
N SER A 59 0.01 -5.82 -15.41
CA SER A 59 0.55 -6.94 -16.20
C SER A 59 0.44 -8.29 -15.47
N THR A 60 0.51 -8.30 -14.14
CA THR A 60 0.31 -9.49 -13.31
C THR A 60 -1.17 -9.87 -13.25
N VAL A 61 -2.03 -8.87 -13.03
CA VAL A 61 -3.48 -9.04 -12.93
C VAL A 61 -4.11 -9.47 -14.25
N LYS A 62 -3.65 -8.90 -15.37
CA LYS A 62 -4.29 -9.01 -16.68
C LYS A 62 -5.77 -8.63 -16.56
N THR A 63 -6.68 -9.58 -16.78
CA THR A 63 -8.13 -9.44 -16.60
C THR A 63 -8.68 -10.48 -15.61
N ASN A 64 -7.85 -10.95 -14.68
CA ASN A 64 -8.23 -11.99 -13.71
C ASN A 64 -8.65 -11.36 -12.36
N PRO A 65 -9.93 -11.49 -11.95
CA PRO A 65 -10.43 -10.84 -10.74
C PRO A 65 -9.85 -11.44 -9.46
N ARG A 66 -9.52 -12.73 -9.44
CA ARG A 66 -8.89 -13.37 -8.27
C ARG A 66 -7.46 -12.91 -8.07
N ILE A 67 -6.70 -12.76 -9.16
CA ILE A 67 -5.35 -12.18 -9.08
C ILE A 67 -5.44 -10.72 -8.62
N LEU A 68 -6.41 -9.94 -9.11
CA LEU A 68 -6.66 -8.57 -8.64
C LEU A 68 -6.88 -8.52 -7.12
N CYS A 69 -7.76 -9.38 -6.58
CA CYS A 69 -8.02 -9.46 -5.14
C CYS A 69 -6.75 -9.82 -4.35
N LYS A 70 -5.96 -10.79 -4.82
CA LYS A 70 -4.69 -11.17 -4.17
C LYS A 70 -3.68 -10.01 -4.16
N GLU A 71 -3.56 -9.25 -5.24
CA GLU A 71 -2.69 -8.08 -5.27
C GLU A 71 -3.19 -6.96 -4.35
N ALA A 72 -4.50 -6.73 -4.26
CA ALA A 72 -5.09 -5.77 -3.32
C ALA A 72 -4.81 -6.15 -1.86
N LEU A 73 -4.99 -7.42 -1.50
CA LEU A 73 -4.65 -7.92 -0.16
C LEU A 73 -3.16 -7.78 0.15
N LYS A 74 -2.27 -8.08 -0.80
CA LYS A 74 -0.81 -7.90 -0.62
C LYS A 74 -0.45 -6.44 -0.40
N VAL A 75 -1.09 -5.51 -1.12
CA VAL A 75 -0.92 -4.06 -0.92
C VAL A 75 -1.36 -3.67 0.49
N ALA A 76 -2.53 -4.14 0.96
CA ALA A 76 -3.01 -3.89 2.31
C ALA A 76 -2.04 -4.45 3.38
N ILE A 77 -1.56 -5.68 3.22
CA ILE A 77 -0.55 -6.30 4.10
C ILE A 77 0.74 -5.47 4.14
N LYS A 78 1.21 -4.98 3.00
CA LYS A 78 2.41 -4.13 2.93
C LYS A 78 2.20 -2.81 3.65
N GLY A 79 1.03 -2.19 3.48
CA GLY A 79 0.64 -0.98 4.21
C GLY A 79 0.64 -1.19 5.72
N ALA A 80 -0.01 -2.26 6.19
CA ALA A 80 -0.09 -2.61 7.60
C ALA A 80 1.29 -2.89 8.21
N ARG A 81 2.15 -3.66 7.54
CA ARG A 81 3.54 -3.89 7.98
C ARG A 81 4.35 -2.60 8.06
N SER A 82 4.17 -1.70 7.09
CA SER A 82 4.85 -0.40 7.09
C SER A 82 4.40 0.46 8.27
N ALA A 83 3.09 0.46 8.59
CA ALA A 83 2.56 1.14 9.76
C ALA A 83 3.11 0.55 11.07
N SER A 84 3.15 -0.78 11.22
CA SER A 84 3.76 -1.40 12.41
C SER A 84 5.21 -0.97 12.61
N LEU A 85 5.99 -0.81 11.53
CA LEU A 85 7.37 -0.31 11.62
C LEU A 85 7.41 1.18 12.01
N ILE A 86 6.53 2.01 11.46
CA ILE A 86 6.39 3.42 11.83
C ILE A 86 6.08 3.52 13.33
N PHE A 87 5.12 2.74 13.83
CA PHE A 87 4.71 2.74 15.22
C PHE A 87 5.83 2.26 16.14
N TRP A 88 6.52 1.19 15.77
CA TRP A 88 7.67 0.70 16.51
C TRP A 88 8.79 1.73 16.63
N ASN A 89 9.05 2.48 15.55
CA ASN A 89 10.05 3.55 15.56
C ASN A 89 9.56 4.77 16.35
N LEU A 90 8.28 5.13 16.22
CA LEU A 90 7.64 6.21 16.98
C LEU A 90 7.80 5.96 18.47
N LYS A 91 7.48 4.75 18.95
CA LYS A 91 7.65 4.33 20.35
C LYS A 91 9.07 4.51 20.90
N LYS A 92 10.10 4.53 20.05
CA LYS A 92 11.51 4.65 20.44
C LYS A 92 12.02 6.10 20.43
N GLN A 93 11.21 7.05 19.99
CA GLN A 93 11.63 8.45 19.94
C GLN A 93 11.69 9.04 21.35
N ASP A 94 12.61 9.99 21.53
CA ASP A 94 12.66 10.80 22.74
C ASP A 94 11.38 11.63 22.86
N GLY A 95 10.92 11.84 24.09
CA GLY A 95 9.69 12.59 24.37
C GLY A 95 8.40 11.78 24.27
N ILE A 96 8.46 10.48 23.97
CA ILE A 96 7.32 9.57 24.11
C ILE A 96 7.13 9.22 25.59
N SER A 97 5.94 9.49 26.12
CA SER A 97 5.57 9.14 27.48
C SER A 97 5.40 7.62 27.66
N GLN A 98 5.45 7.16 28.91
CA GLN A 98 5.19 5.74 29.22
C GLN A 98 3.79 5.29 28.78
N TYR A 99 2.80 6.18 28.88
CA TYR A 99 1.43 5.90 28.43
C TYR A 99 1.38 5.71 26.90
N GLU A 100 1.93 6.65 26.14
CA GLU A 100 2.00 6.54 24.67
C GLU A 100 2.79 5.31 24.25
N ALA A 101 3.91 5.00 24.90
CA ALA A 101 4.68 3.80 24.61
C ALA A 101 3.88 2.50 24.86
N GLY A 102 2.95 2.51 25.82
CA GLY A 102 1.96 1.45 26.05
C GLY A 102 0.96 1.36 24.91
N ALA A 103 0.23 2.44 24.64
CA ALA A 103 -0.77 2.50 23.58
C ALA A 103 -0.19 2.16 22.18
N ILE A 104 1.03 2.63 21.87
CA ILE A 104 1.73 2.29 20.63
C ILE A 104 2.07 0.80 20.57
N ARG A 105 2.43 0.16 21.69
CA ARG A 105 2.68 -1.29 21.73
C ARG A 105 1.42 -2.07 21.39
N ASP A 106 0.30 -1.69 22.00
CA ASP A 106 -1.00 -2.36 21.79
C ASP A 106 -1.47 -2.17 20.35
N CYS A 107 -1.29 -0.96 19.80
CA CYS A 107 -1.55 -0.68 18.39
C CYS A 107 -0.68 -1.52 17.44
N VAL A 108 0.62 -1.71 17.74
CA VAL A 108 1.49 -2.60 16.93
C VAL A 108 0.94 -4.03 16.93
N GLU A 109 0.44 -4.51 18.06
CA GLU A 109 -0.13 -5.87 18.15
C GLU A 109 -1.45 -5.98 17.38
N ALA A 110 -2.35 -5.00 17.53
CA ALA A 110 -3.60 -4.94 16.78
C ALA A 110 -3.37 -4.97 15.26
N VAL A 111 -2.39 -4.20 14.75
CA VAL A 111 -2.01 -4.21 13.33
C VAL A 111 -1.37 -5.53 12.90
N LYS A 112 -0.59 -6.21 13.75
CA LYS A 112 -0.08 -7.56 13.42
C LYS A 112 -1.21 -8.57 13.29
N THR A 113 -2.21 -8.51 14.17
CA THR A 113 -3.42 -9.33 14.06
C THR A 113 -4.14 -9.05 12.75
N ALA A 114 -4.32 -7.78 12.38
CA ALA A 114 -4.87 -7.43 11.06
C ALA A 114 -4.04 -8.01 9.89
N VAL A 115 -2.70 -8.00 9.98
CA VAL A 115 -1.83 -8.66 8.98
C VAL A 115 -2.05 -10.17 8.92
N HIS A 116 -2.27 -10.83 10.07
CA HIS A 116 -2.58 -12.26 10.10
C HIS A 116 -3.89 -12.56 9.37
N GLU A 117 -4.96 -11.84 9.70
CA GLU A 117 -6.27 -11.97 9.07
C GLU A 117 -6.21 -11.76 7.55
N LEU A 118 -5.53 -10.70 7.09
CA LEU A 118 -5.35 -10.45 5.65
C LEU A 118 -4.60 -11.60 4.94
N LYS A 119 -3.66 -12.27 5.60
CA LYS A 119 -2.98 -13.43 5.03
C LYS A 119 -3.91 -14.64 4.95
N GLN A 120 -4.76 -14.85 5.95
CA GLN A 120 -5.79 -15.89 5.88
C GLN A 120 -6.71 -15.64 4.68
N THR A 121 -7.14 -14.39 4.47
CA THR A 121 -7.91 -14.02 3.27
C THR A 121 -7.18 -14.38 1.98
N VAL A 122 -5.88 -14.06 1.85
CA VAL A 122 -5.09 -14.41 0.64
C VAL A 122 -5.07 -15.92 0.40
N ASN A 123 -4.90 -16.71 1.46
CA ASN A 123 -4.87 -18.17 1.38
C ASN A 123 -6.24 -18.70 0.93
N THR A 124 -7.33 -18.23 1.53
CA THR A 124 -8.69 -18.66 1.18
C THR A 124 -9.01 -18.33 -0.28
N ILE A 125 -8.75 -17.10 -0.74
CA ILE A 125 -8.95 -16.70 -2.15
C ILE A 125 -8.10 -17.56 -3.11
N GLY A 126 -6.91 -17.98 -2.69
CA GLY A 126 -6.04 -18.85 -3.46
C GLY A 126 -6.61 -20.26 -3.71
N HIS A 127 -7.46 -20.76 -2.83
CA HIS A 127 -8.03 -22.12 -2.89
C HIS A 127 -9.45 -22.18 -3.46
N LEU A 128 -10.05 -21.05 -3.85
CA LEU A 128 -11.42 -20.97 -4.40
C LEU A 128 -11.65 -21.78 -5.70
N SER A 129 -10.63 -22.41 -6.29
CA SER A 129 -10.74 -23.21 -7.51
C SER A 129 -10.64 -24.70 -7.15
N GLY A 130 -11.71 -25.45 -7.38
CA GLY A 130 -11.75 -26.91 -7.19
C GLY A 130 -12.50 -27.39 -5.95
N ALA A 131 -13.05 -26.51 -5.13
CA ALA A 131 -13.77 -26.88 -3.93
C ALA A 131 -15.29 -27.00 -4.14
N GLU A 132 -15.94 -27.96 -3.47
CA GLU A 132 -17.40 -28.11 -3.43
C GLU A 132 -18.07 -26.96 -2.61
N ASP A 133 -17.30 -26.19 -1.83
CA ASP A 133 -17.75 -25.23 -0.82
C ASP A 133 -17.37 -23.75 -1.13
N LYS A 134 -17.19 -23.38 -2.41
CA LYS A 134 -16.70 -22.05 -2.81
C LYS A 134 -17.41 -20.87 -2.14
N GLU A 135 -18.72 -20.94 -1.97
CA GLU A 135 -19.50 -19.88 -1.31
C GLU A 135 -19.14 -19.72 0.16
N SER A 136 -18.89 -20.83 0.87
CA SER A 136 -18.44 -20.83 2.26
C SER A 136 -17.03 -20.27 2.36
N GLN A 137 -16.12 -20.66 1.46
CA GLN A 137 -14.77 -20.11 1.41
C GLN A 137 -14.78 -18.61 1.13
N LEU A 138 -15.65 -18.13 0.23
CA LEU A 138 -15.79 -16.70 -0.03
C LEU A 138 -16.31 -15.95 1.20
N HIS A 139 -17.31 -16.49 1.91
CA HIS A 139 -17.78 -15.93 3.18
C HIS A 139 -16.67 -15.86 4.24
N ASN A 140 -15.86 -16.90 4.38
CA ASN A 140 -14.72 -16.92 5.30
C ASN A 140 -13.69 -15.85 4.91
N ALA A 141 -13.39 -15.70 3.61
CA ALA A 141 -12.48 -14.66 3.14
C ALA A 141 -13.00 -13.24 3.46
N ILE A 142 -14.28 -12.99 3.24
CA ILE A 142 -14.97 -11.73 3.60
C ILE A 142 -14.90 -11.49 5.11
N SER A 143 -15.14 -12.52 5.91
CA SER A 143 -15.08 -12.45 7.37
C SER A 143 -13.68 -12.07 7.85
N TYR A 144 -12.63 -12.78 7.40
CA TYR A 144 -11.24 -12.44 7.75
C TYR A 144 -10.86 -11.02 7.34
N ALA A 145 -11.24 -10.59 6.13
CA ALA A 145 -10.97 -9.22 5.67
C ALA A 145 -11.71 -8.15 6.50
N SER A 146 -12.93 -8.45 6.94
CA SER A 146 -13.71 -7.56 7.83
C SER A 146 -13.09 -7.50 9.24
N SER A 147 -12.65 -8.64 9.78
CA SER A 147 -11.93 -8.70 11.06
C SER A 147 -10.62 -7.91 11.01
N ALA A 148 -9.90 -7.94 9.89
CA ALA A 148 -8.69 -7.12 9.71
C ALA A 148 -8.97 -5.62 9.81
N LEU A 149 -10.12 -5.14 9.31
CA LEU A 149 -10.53 -3.73 9.41
C LEU A 149 -10.82 -3.36 10.86
N THR A 150 -11.59 -4.18 11.56
CA THR A 150 -11.93 -3.95 12.96
C THR A 150 -10.67 -3.94 13.83
N ASN A 151 -9.77 -4.92 13.66
CA ASN A 151 -8.52 -4.98 14.39
C ASN A 151 -7.58 -3.80 14.09
N ALA A 152 -7.61 -3.25 12.88
CA ALA A 152 -6.85 -2.03 12.59
C ALA A 152 -7.46 -0.81 13.29
N GLU A 153 -8.79 -0.75 13.44
CA GLU A 153 -9.49 0.35 14.11
C GLU A 153 -9.25 0.36 15.62
N THR A 154 -9.24 -0.79 16.28
CA THR A 154 -9.01 -0.85 17.75
C THR A 154 -7.67 -0.26 18.17
N CYS A 155 -6.70 -0.09 17.25
CA CYS A 155 -5.48 0.66 17.52
C CYS A 155 -5.75 2.09 18.00
N ILE A 156 -6.70 2.82 17.39
CA ILE A 156 -6.96 4.22 17.74
C ILE A 156 -7.80 4.38 19.01
N ASP A 157 -8.56 3.35 19.40
CA ASP A 157 -9.37 3.34 20.62
C ASP A 157 -8.48 3.48 21.86
N GLY A 158 -7.33 2.81 21.89
CA GLY A 158 -6.36 2.89 22.99
C GLY A 158 -5.73 4.27 23.21
N PHE A 159 -5.83 5.18 22.23
CA PHE A 159 -5.40 6.59 22.38
C PHE A 159 -6.56 7.52 22.74
N SER A 160 -7.81 7.09 22.57
CA SER A 160 -9.01 7.90 22.81
C SER A 160 -9.38 7.98 24.30
N GLU A 161 -9.00 6.98 25.10
CA GLU A 161 -9.30 6.94 26.54
C GLU A 161 -8.55 7.98 27.38
N SER A 162 -7.52 8.62 26.81
CA SER A 162 -6.78 9.70 27.47
C SER A 162 -6.23 10.70 26.46
N GLU A 163 -7.07 11.17 25.53
CA GLU A 163 -6.67 12.09 24.46
C GLU A 163 -5.89 13.31 24.97
N GLU A 164 -6.26 13.85 26.13
CA GLU A 164 -5.58 15.01 26.75
C GLU A 164 -4.12 14.72 27.16
N LYS A 165 -3.74 13.44 27.28
CA LYS A 165 -2.39 12.98 27.67
C LYS A 165 -1.52 12.56 26.49
N VAL A 166 -2.06 12.55 25.28
CA VAL A 166 -1.35 12.10 24.07
C VAL A 166 -0.84 13.31 23.31
N ASN A 167 0.42 13.27 22.90
CA ASN A 167 0.97 14.28 22.01
C ASN A 167 0.17 14.29 20.69
N PRO A 168 -0.38 15.44 20.26
CA PRO A 168 -1.18 15.54 19.04
C PRO A 168 -0.45 15.04 17.78
N ASP A 169 0.87 15.18 17.70
CA ASP A 169 1.66 14.70 16.58
C ASP A 169 1.78 13.17 16.57
N VAL A 170 1.91 12.55 17.75
CA VAL A 170 1.88 11.09 17.90
C VAL A 170 0.53 10.56 17.41
N LYS A 171 -0.58 11.11 17.93
CA LYS A 171 -1.94 10.72 17.53
C LYS A 171 -2.14 10.86 16.02
N LYS A 172 -1.72 11.98 15.44
CA LYS A 172 -1.83 12.25 14.00
C LYS A 172 -1.06 11.25 13.13
N VAL A 173 0.11 10.78 13.58
CA VAL A 173 0.88 9.74 12.87
C VAL A 173 0.14 8.39 12.92
N ILE A 174 -0.40 8.02 14.08
CA ILE A 174 -1.20 6.80 14.25
C ILE A 174 -2.45 6.85 13.38
N ASP A 175 -3.29 7.89 13.53
CA ASP A 175 -4.56 8.05 12.83
C ASP A 175 -4.40 7.99 11.30
N LYS A 176 -3.39 8.69 10.77
CA LYS A 176 -3.10 8.67 9.32
C LYS A 176 -2.70 7.27 8.85
N SER A 177 -1.87 6.58 9.63
CA SER A 177 -1.39 5.25 9.25
C SER A 177 -2.53 4.23 9.28
N ILE A 178 -3.36 4.24 10.33
CA ILE A 178 -4.54 3.37 10.45
C ILE A 178 -5.56 3.67 9.34
N THR A 179 -5.85 4.94 9.05
CA THR A 179 -6.74 5.33 7.95
C THR A 179 -6.28 4.73 6.62
N VAL A 180 -4.97 4.78 6.33
CA VAL A 180 -4.43 4.19 5.10
C VAL A 180 -4.63 2.67 5.08
N ILE A 181 -4.31 1.97 6.17
CA ILE A 181 -4.50 0.51 6.26
C ILE A 181 -5.97 0.15 6.01
N LYS A 182 -6.89 0.82 6.72
CA LYS A 182 -8.34 0.59 6.59
C LYS A 182 -8.83 0.84 5.19
N THR A 183 -8.39 1.92 4.55
CA THR A 183 -8.81 2.22 3.18
C THR A 183 -8.31 1.14 2.20
N LEU A 184 -7.06 0.67 2.35
CA LEU A 184 -6.52 -0.40 1.50
C LEU A 184 -7.24 -1.74 1.72
N ALA A 185 -7.47 -2.12 2.97
CA ALA A 185 -8.18 -3.35 3.31
C ALA A 185 -9.66 -3.28 2.89
N SER A 186 -10.31 -2.13 3.02
CA SER A 186 -11.70 -1.90 2.58
C SER A 186 -11.83 -2.01 1.07
N ASN A 187 -10.89 -1.44 0.30
CA ASN A 187 -10.84 -1.64 -1.14
C ASN A 187 -10.66 -3.11 -1.52
N ALA A 188 -9.78 -3.85 -0.82
CA ALA A 188 -9.63 -5.29 -1.04
C ALA A 188 -10.91 -6.07 -0.72
N LEU A 189 -11.59 -5.74 0.38
CA LEU A 189 -12.87 -6.32 0.76
C LEU A 189 -13.94 -6.10 -0.32
N SER A 190 -14.10 -4.87 -0.83
CA SER A 190 -15.05 -4.58 -1.92
C SER A 190 -14.77 -5.42 -3.17
N LEU A 191 -13.50 -5.61 -3.53
CA LEU A 191 -13.12 -6.44 -4.68
C LEU A 191 -13.43 -7.92 -4.46
N ILE A 192 -13.24 -8.41 -3.22
CA ILE A 192 -13.52 -9.80 -2.85
C ILE A 192 -15.02 -10.06 -2.85
N SER A 193 -15.83 -9.12 -2.35
CA SER A 193 -17.29 -9.23 -2.36
C SER A 193 -17.90 -9.23 -3.76
N ASP A 194 -17.13 -8.86 -4.79
CA ASP A 194 -17.51 -8.85 -6.22
C ASP A 194 -16.88 -10.02 -7.02
N LEU A 195 -16.31 -11.02 -6.33
CA LEU A 195 -15.83 -12.28 -6.92
C LEU A 195 -16.97 -13.25 -7.19
#